data_AF-A0A1H8W7P4-F1
#
_entry.id   AF-A0A1H8W7P4-F1
#
_cell.length_a   1.000
_cell.length_b   1.000
_cell.length_c   1.000
_cell.angle_alpha   90.00
_cell.angle_beta   90.00
_cell.angle_gamma   90.00
#
_symmetry.space_group_name_H-M   'P 1'
#
loop_
_entity.id
_entity.type
_entity.pdbx_description
1 polymer ?
#
loop_
_entity_poly.entity_id
_entity_poly.type
_entity_poly.pdbx_seq_one_letter_code
_entity_poly.pdbx_strand_id
1 'polypeptide(L)'
;MAGSYKLDEHSEAFVEGLVASGRFETAGDVLRESLRLMEAREAKLDALRAEIQQGLDSGPMEEFDPKTLMEDIKRRGRERLAADRAVAAQKRGA
;
A
#
# COMPACT_ATOMS: atom_id res chain seq x y z
N MET A 1 12.35 -4.87 26.72
CA MET A 1 12.09 -6.30 26.94
C MET A 1 12.15 -6.98 25.58
N ALA A 2 13.21 -7.74 25.28
CA ALA A 2 13.18 -8.65 24.14
C ALA A 2 12.71 -10.01 24.65
N GLY A 3 11.63 -10.54 24.10
CA GLY A 3 11.28 -11.95 24.31
C GLY A 3 12.38 -12.83 23.70
N SER A 4 12.66 -13.97 24.34
CA SER A 4 13.46 -15.02 23.72
C SER A 4 12.51 -15.89 22.88
N TYR A 5 12.87 -16.12 21.63
CA TYR A 5 12.14 -16.98 20.70
C TYR A 5 13.10 -18.05 20.20
N LYS A 6 12.59 -19.27 20.01
CA LYS A 6 13.36 -20.35 19.38
C LYS A 6 13.12 -20.33 17.88
N LEU A 7 14.21 -20.40 17.13
CA LEU A 7 14.18 -20.56 15.69
C LEU A 7 14.41 -22.04 15.36
N ASP A 8 13.96 -22.48 14.19
CA ASP A 8 14.39 -23.75 13.64
C ASP A 8 15.81 -23.66 13.08
N GLU A 9 16.45 -24.81 12.86
CA GLU A 9 17.84 -24.91 12.39
C GLU A 9 18.08 -24.15 11.08
N HIS A 10 17.12 -24.18 10.15
CA HIS A 10 17.22 -23.47 8.88
C HIS A 10 17.23 -21.94 9.10
N SER A 11 16.33 -21.45 9.95
CA SER A 11 16.19 -20.02 10.25
C SER A 11 17.39 -19.50 11.05
N GLU A 12 17.93 -20.29 11.97
CA GLU A 12 19.18 -19.98 12.67
C GLU A 12 20.34 -19.85 11.68
N ALA A 13 20.56 -20.85 10.82
CA ALA A 13 21.62 -20.83 9.82
C ALA A 13 21.48 -19.64 8.84
N PHE A 14 20.25 -19.28 8.47
CA PHE A 14 19.98 -18.12 7.63
C PHE A 14 20.35 -16.80 8.32
N VAL A 15 19.95 -16.61 9.58
CA VAL A 15 20.29 -15.41 10.37
C VAL A 15 21.79 -15.33 10.59
N GLU A 16 22.45 -16.43 10.96
CA GLU A 16 23.90 -16.49 11.13
C GLU A 16 24.64 -16.16 9.83
N GLY A 17 24.20 -16.68 8.68
CA GLY A 17 24.78 -16.36 7.38
C GLY A 17 24.66 -14.88 7.02
N LEU A 18 23.53 -14.24 7.34
CA LEU A 18 23.32 -12.82 7.12
C LEU A 18 24.24 -11.96 7.99
N VAL A 19 24.44 -12.34 9.25
CA VAL A 19 25.35 -11.63 10.17
C VAL A 19 26.82 -11.85 9.74
N ALA A 20 27.20 -13.09 9.43
CA ALA A 20 28.55 -13.44 8.97
C ALA A 20 28.92 -12.72 7.66
N SER A 21 27.93 -12.45 6.79
CA SER A 21 28.15 -11.67 5.56
C SER A 21 28.40 -10.18 5.80
N GLY A 22 28.21 -9.69 7.02
CA GLY A 22 28.29 -8.27 7.37
C GLY A 22 27.10 -7.44 6.91
N ARG A 23 26.05 -8.06 6.34
CA ARG A 23 24.82 -7.34 5.95
C ARG A 23 24.04 -6.82 7.15
N PHE A 24 24.16 -7.49 8.29
CA PHE A 24 23.55 -7.09 9.56
C PHE A 24 24.57 -7.27 10.69
N GLU A 25 24.55 -6.38 11.69
CA GLU A 25 25.47 -6.45 12.83
C GLU A 25 25.05 -7.51 13.85
N THR A 26 23.74 -7.68 14.06
CA THR A 26 23.21 -8.63 15.03
C THR A 26 22.00 -9.40 14.50
N ALA A 27 21.74 -10.58 15.08
CA ALA A 27 20.51 -11.33 14.83
C ALA A 27 19.25 -10.49 15.16
N GLY A 28 19.33 -9.61 16.15
CA GLY A 28 18.25 -8.70 16.49
C GLY A 28 17.91 -7.71 15.38
N ASP A 29 18.89 -7.27 14.59
CA ASP A 29 18.65 -6.42 13.41
C ASP A 29 17.92 -7.17 12.31
N VAL A 30 18.34 -8.41 12.05
CA VAL A 30 17.68 -9.29 11.06
C VAL A 30 16.21 -9.51 11.43
N LEU A 31 15.93 -9.78 12.70
CA LEU A 31 14.56 -10.00 13.18
C LEU A 31 13.71 -8.73 13.08
N ARG A 32 14.26 -7.56 13.43
CA ARG A 32 13.54 -6.27 13.31
C ARG A 32 13.16 -5.97 11.86
N GLU A 33 14.10 -6.16 10.92
CA GLU A 33 13.81 -5.93 9.51
C GLU A 33 12.80 -6.93 8.97
N SER A 34 12.90 -8.20 9.38
CA SER A 34 11.95 -9.25 9.01
C SER A 34 10.53 -8.93 9.50
N LEU A 35 10.39 -8.45 10.73
CA LEU A 35 9.11 -8.00 11.28
C LEU A 35 8.58 -6.77 10.54
N ARG A 36 9.44 -5.80 10.23
CA ARG A 36 9.05 -4.61 9.43
C ARG A 36 8.49 -5.00 8.06
N LEU A 37 9.12 -5.96 7.38
CA LEU A 37 8.63 -6.49 6.10
C LEU A 37 7.31 -7.23 6.25
N MET A 38 7.14 -8.01 7.31
CA MET A 38 5.88 -8.69 7.64
C MET A 38 4.75 -7.68 7.89
N GLU A 39 4.99 -6.68 8.74
CA GLU A 39 4.04 -5.60 9.03
C GLU A 39 3.62 -4.86 7.77
N ALA A 40 4.56 -4.50 6.89
CA ALA A 40 4.26 -3.84 5.63
C ALA A 40 3.39 -4.71 4.70
N ARG A 41 3.63 -6.02 4.68
CA ARG A 41 2.81 -6.96 3.91
C ARG A 41 1.39 -7.06 4.48
N GLU A 42 1.24 -7.21 5.80
CA GLU A 42 -0.07 -7.30 6.44
C GLU A 42 -0.86 -5.99 6.24
N ALA A 43 -0.22 -4.82 6.41
CA ALA A 43 -0.86 -3.54 6.15
C ALA A 43 -1.38 -3.41 4.70
N LYS A 44 -0.62 -3.93 3.72
CA LYS A 44 -1.05 -3.96 2.32
C LYS A 44 -2.24 -4.90 2.10
N LEU A 45 -2.25 -6.05 2.75
CA LEU A 45 -3.37 -6.99 2.67
C LEU A 45 -4.63 -6.42 3.31
N ASP A 46 -4.51 -5.77 4.45
CA ASP A 46 -5.64 -5.14 5.13
C ASP A 46 -6.21 -3.97 4.33
N ALA A 47 -5.35 -3.14 3.73
CA ALA A 47 -5.79 -2.11 2.80
C ALA A 47 -6.54 -2.70 1.60
N LEU A 48 -6.02 -3.78 1.00
CA LEU A 48 -6.69 -4.44 -0.12
C LEU A 48 -8.05 -5.04 0.28
N ARG A 49 -8.14 -5.67 1.45
CA ARG A 49 -9.41 -6.21 1.98
C ARG A 49 -10.42 -5.09 2.20
N ALA A 50 -9.98 -3.96 2.73
CA ALA A 50 -10.84 -2.79 2.95
C ALA A 50 -11.37 -2.21 1.62
N GLU A 51 -10.53 -2.06 0.60
CA GLU A 51 -10.95 -1.58 -0.73
C GLU A 51 -11.93 -2.54 -1.41
N ILE A 52 -11.72 -3.86 -1.28
CA ILE A 52 -12.66 -4.87 -1.78
C ILE A 52 -14.01 -4.73 -1.06
N GLN A 53 -13.99 -4.63 0.27
CA GLN A 53 -15.21 -4.48 1.06
C GLN A 53 -15.97 -3.20 0.70
N GLN A 54 -15.25 -2.08 0.53
CA GLN A 54 -15.84 -0.83 0.05
C GLN A 54 -16.50 -1.00 -1.33
N GLY A 55 -15.89 -1.77 -2.23
CA GLY A 55 -16.48 -2.11 -3.52
C GLY A 55 -17.75 -2.96 -3.39
N LEU A 56 -17.76 -3.96 -2.52
CA LEU A 56 -18.94 -4.79 -2.25
C LEU A 56 -20.09 -3.99 -1.63
N ASP A 57 -19.76 -3.05 -0.75
CA ASP A 57 -20.73 -2.17 -0.08
C ASP A 57 -21.18 -0.99 -0.97
N SER A 58 -20.57 -0.81 -2.15
CA SER A 58 -20.86 0.32 -3.05
C SER A 58 -22.21 0.23 -3.77
N GLY A 59 -22.90 -0.90 -3.63
CA GLY A 59 -24.19 -1.16 -4.24
C GLY A 59 -24.16 -2.29 -5.27
N PRO A 60 -25.31 -2.57 -5.91
CA PRO A 60 -25.38 -3.62 -6.91
C PRO A 60 -24.55 -3.25 -8.16
N MET A 61 -24.06 -4.27 -8.85
CA MET A 61 -23.48 -4.09 -10.17
C MET A 61 -24.55 -3.54 -11.13
N GLU A 62 -24.20 -2.47 -11.84
CA GLU A 62 -24.97 -1.96 -12.96
C GLU A 62 -24.28 -2.34 -14.28
N GLU A 63 -25.08 -2.76 -15.27
CA GLU A 63 -24.56 -2.93 -16.63
C GLU A 63 -24.13 -1.58 -17.20
N PHE A 64 -22.98 -1.54 -17.87
CA PHE A 64 -22.49 -0.33 -18.51
C PHE A 64 -21.87 -0.61 -19.87
N ASP A 65 -22.00 0.36 -20.80
CA ASP A 65 -21.27 0.36 -22.05
C ASP A 65 -19.89 1.04 -21.86
N PRO A 66 -18.76 0.37 -22.17
CA PRO A 66 -17.43 0.91 -21.93
C PRO A 66 -17.13 2.22 -22.67
N LYS A 67 -17.71 2.44 -23.86
CA LYS A 67 -17.43 3.64 -24.67
C LYS A 67 -18.10 4.86 -24.04
N THR A 68 -19.39 4.76 -23.74
CA THR A 68 -20.16 5.82 -23.08
C THR A 68 -19.61 6.13 -21.69
N LEU A 69 -19.25 5.11 -20.91
CA LEU A 69 -18.62 5.31 -19.60
C LEU A 69 -17.28 6.05 -19.73
N MET A 70 -16.45 5.69 -20.69
CA MET A 70 -15.15 6.35 -20.91
C MET A 70 -15.32 7.82 -21.32
N GLU A 71 -16.28 8.12 -22.19
CA GLU A 71 -16.59 9.49 -22.60
C GLU A 71 -17.08 10.34 -21.42
N ASP A 72 -17.93 9.77 -20.58
CA ASP A 72 -18.43 10.37 -19.35
C ASP A 72 -17.30 10.65 -18.34
N ILE A 73 -16.43 9.66 -18.06
CA ILE A 73 -15.26 9.82 -17.18
C ILE A 73 -14.36 10.96 -17.68
N LYS A 74 -14.07 10.99 -18.98
CA LYS A 74 -13.25 12.06 -19.58
C LYS A 74 -13.91 13.43 -19.48
N ARG A 75 -15.23 13.50 -19.67
CA ARG A 75 -16.00 14.75 -19.52
C ARG A 75 -15.89 15.28 -18.09
N ARG A 76 -16.22 14.44 -17.10
CA ARG A 76 -16.10 14.78 -15.66
C ARG A 76 -14.68 15.18 -15.27
N GLY A 77 -13.67 14.49 -15.80
CA GLY A 77 -12.26 14.82 -15.56
C GLY A 77 -11.88 16.21 -16.08
N ARG A 78 -12.33 16.60 -17.29
CA ARG A 78 -12.08 17.93 -17.85
C ARG A 78 -12.78 19.03 -17.06
N GLU A 79 -14.01 18.79 -16.61
CA GLU A 79 -14.77 19.74 -15.79
C GLU A 79 -14.07 20.00 -14.45
N ARG A 80 -13.62 18.94 -13.76
CA ARG A 80 -12.84 19.05 -12.52
C ARG A 80 -11.54 19.84 -12.72
N LEU A 81 -10.79 19.53 -13.78
CA LEU A 81 -9.55 20.25 -14.08
C LEU A 81 -9.79 21.74 -14.39
N ALA A 82 -10.87 22.07 -15.09
CA ALA A 82 -11.24 23.46 -15.37
C ALA A 82 -11.60 24.20 -14.07
N ALA A 83 -12.36 23.56 -13.18
CA ALA A 83 -12.71 24.10 -11.86
C ALA A 83 -11.46 24.35 -11.00
N ASP A 84 -10.55 23.38 -10.91
CA ASP A 84 -9.31 23.50 -10.14
C ASP A 84 -8.42 24.65 -10.66
N ARG A 85 -8.36 24.82 -11.99
CA ARG A 85 -7.62 25.92 -12.63
C ARG A 85 -8.24 27.29 -12.35
N ALA A 86 -9.57 27.38 -12.36
CA ALA A 86 -10.27 28.62 -12.01
C ALA A 86 -10.01 29.02 -10.55
N VAL A 87 -10.07 28.05 -9.63
CA VAL A 87 -9.74 28.27 -8.21
C VAL A 87 -8.29 28.70 -8.03
N ALA A 88 -7.35 28.07 -8.73
CA ALA A 88 -5.93 28.43 -8.67
C ALA A 88 -5.64 29.83 -9.25
N ALA A 89 -6.33 30.23 -10.32
CA ALA A 89 -6.20 31.55 -10.91
C ALA A 89 -6.75 32.64 -9.97
N GLN A 90 -7.87 32.38 -9.30
CA GLN A 90 -8.47 33.30 -8.33
C GLN A 90 -7.57 33.53 -7.11
N LYS A 91 -6.87 32.49 -6.63
CA LYS A 91 -5.91 32.60 -5.52
C LYS A 91 -4.61 33.34 -5.87
N ARG A 92 -4.25 33.47 -7.15
CA ARG A 92 -3.04 34.16 -7.60
C ARG A 92 -3.25 35.64 -7.91
N GLY A 93 -4.51 36.06 -8.05
CA GLY A 93 -4.89 37.45 -8.28
C GLY A 93 -5.34 38.21 -7.02
N ALA A 94 -5.33 37.54 -5.86
CA ALA A 94 -5.56 38.10 -4.52
C ALA A 94 -4.24 38.11 -3.74
#